data_AF-A0A0D3B1K3-F1
#
_entry.id   AF-A0A0D3B1K3-F1
#
_cell.length_a   1.000
_cell.length_b   1.000
_cell.length_c   1.000
_cell.angle_alpha   90.00
_cell.angle_beta   90.00
_cell.angle_gamma   90.00
#
_symmetry.space_group_name_H-M   'P 1'
#
loop_
_entity.id
_entity.type
_entity.pdbx_description
1 polymer ?
#
loop_
_entity_poly.entity_id
_entity_poly.type
_entity_poly.pdbx_seq_one_letter_code
_entity_poly.pdbx_strand_id
1 'polypeptide(L)'
;MTLKSKYKATMLDDVPNIFEAVFQCTLEMITKNFEDYPEHRLKFFSLLRAIATFCFPALIKLPSQQLKLVMDSIIWAFRHTERNIAETGLNLLLEMLKNFQQSAFCNQFFRSYFIQIEQEIFAVLTDTFHKPGFKLHVLVLQHLFCLVESGALTEPLWDTATVPYPYPNNAAFVREYTIKLLSSSFPNMTAAEVTQFVNGLYESRNDPSEFKKNIRDFLVQSKEFSAQDNKDLYAEEAAAQREQERQRMLSIPGLVAPNEIQDEMVDS
;
A
#
# COMPACT_ATOMS: atom_id res chain seq x y z
N MET A 1 -12.23 -19.59 2.84
CA MET A 1 -13.44 -19.11 3.54
C MET A 1 -13.87 -17.83 2.86
N THR A 2 -15.05 -17.78 2.24
CA THR A 2 -15.52 -16.56 1.56
C THR A 2 -16.41 -15.78 2.50
N LEU A 3 -15.82 -14.85 3.27
CA LEU A 3 -16.60 -13.88 4.06
C LEU A 3 -17.28 -12.94 3.07
N LYS A 4 -18.59 -13.10 2.85
CA LYS A 4 -19.41 -12.20 2.03
C LYS A 4 -20.11 -11.17 2.93
N SER A 5 -20.45 -10.01 2.37
CA SER A 5 -21.16 -8.93 3.10
C SER A 5 -22.43 -9.41 3.84
N LYS A 6 -23.03 -10.51 3.38
CA LYS A 6 -24.23 -11.14 3.94
C LYS A 6 -24.08 -11.67 5.38
N TYR A 7 -22.85 -11.92 5.86
CA TYR A 7 -22.60 -12.50 7.20
C TYR A 7 -21.90 -11.53 8.17
N LYS A 8 -21.81 -10.23 7.81
CA LYS A 8 -21.07 -9.20 8.56
C LYS A 8 -21.38 -9.19 10.04
N ALA A 9 -22.67 -9.11 10.42
CA ALA A 9 -23.06 -8.95 11.82
C ALA A 9 -22.83 -10.22 12.65
N THR A 10 -23.06 -11.39 12.07
CA THR A 10 -22.96 -12.68 12.78
C THR A 10 -21.51 -13.12 13.00
N MET A 11 -20.58 -12.71 12.13
CA MET A 11 -19.18 -13.13 12.23
C MET A 11 -18.34 -12.26 13.18
N LEU A 12 -18.81 -11.07 13.58
CA LEU A 12 -18.02 -10.15 14.41
C LEU A 12 -17.59 -10.78 15.74
N ASP A 13 -18.47 -11.56 16.36
CA ASP A 13 -18.20 -12.21 17.65
C ASP A 13 -17.30 -13.46 17.49
N ASP A 14 -17.27 -14.06 16.31
CA ASP A 14 -16.46 -15.24 16.00
C ASP A 14 -15.05 -14.90 15.50
N VAL A 15 -14.83 -13.69 14.97
CA VAL A 15 -13.52 -13.26 14.43
C VAL A 15 -12.37 -13.47 15.43
N PRO A 16 -12.49 -13.11 16.72
CA PRO A 16 -11.42 -13.36 17.69
C PRO A 16 -11.08 -14.85 17.83
N ASN A 17 -12.09 -15.72 17.89
CA ASN A 17 -11.91 -17.17 17.99
C ASN A 17 -11.26 -17.75 16.74
N ILE A 18 -11.66 -17.26 15.55
CA ILE A 18 -11.03 -17.64 14.28
C ILE A 18 -9.56 -17.23 14.30
N PHE A 19 -9.27 -15.99 14.69
CA PHE A 19 -7.90 -15.46 14.78
C PHE A 19 -7.03 -16.30 15.71
N GLU A 20 -7.51 -16.58 16.92
CA GLU A 20 -6.79 -17.40 17.89
C GLU A 20 -6.49 -18.81 17.36
N ALA A 21 -7.46 -19.42 16.67
CA ALA A 21 -7.32 -20.79 16.17
C ALA A 21 -6.40 -20.92 14.95
N VAL A 22 -6.43 -19.95 14.02
CA VAL A 22 -5.80 -20.11 12.70
C VAL A 22 -4.66 -19.14 12.42
N PHE A 23 -4.57 -18.01 13.11
CA PHE A 23 -3.69 -16.93 12.67
C PHE A 23 -2.22 -17.28 12.88
N GLN A 24 -1.81 -17.54 14.12
CA GLN A 24 -0.40 -17.74 14.48
C GLN A 24 0.18 -18.99 13.81
N CYS A 25 -0.54 -20.13 13.90
CA CYS A 25 -0.08 -21.40 13.34
C CYS A 25 0.04 -21.35 11.81
N THR A 26 -0.87 -20.66 11.12
CA THR A 26 -0.79 -20.48 9.66
C THR A 26 0.33 -19.51 9.31
N LEU A 27 0.50 -18.41 10.05
CA LEU A 27 1.57 -17.45 9.81
C LEU A 27 2.94 -18.13 9.89
N GLU A 28 3.19 -18.87 10.97
CA GLU A 28 4.44 -19.65 11.16
C GLU A 28 4.67 -20.70 10.06
N MET A 29 3.59 -21.23 9.47
CA MET A 29 3.69 -22.18 8.37
C MET A 29 4.09 -21.48 7.06
N ILE A 30 3.47 -20.33 6.74
CA ILE A 30 3.66 -19.66 5.44
C ILE A 30 4.88 -18.74 5.37
N THR A 31 5.44 -18.32 6.50
CA THR A 31 6.60 -17.41 6.54
C THR A 31 7.95 -18.13 6.70
N LYS A 32 7.97 -19.46 6.80
CA LYS A 32 9.23 -20.24 6.89
C LYS A 32 10.08 -20.12 5.64
N ASN A 33 9.44 -20.13 4.48
CA ASN A 33 10.07 -19.90 3.18
C ASN A 33 9.02 -19.40 2.18
N PHE A 34 9.48 -19.01 1.00
CA PHE A 34 8.64 -18.45 -0.06
C PHE A 34 8.01 -19.50 -1.00
N GLU A 35 8.33 -20.78 -0.84
CA GLU A 35 7.95 -21.84 -1.80
C GLU A 35 6.82 -22.74 -1.26
N ASP A 36 6.80 -23.00 0.04
CA ASP A 36 5.87 -23.93 0.66
C ASP A 36 4.48 -23.30 0.88
N TYR A 37 3.45 -24.16 0.79
CA TYR A 37 2.05 -23.85 1.09
C TYR A 37 1.47 -22.61 0.34
N PRO A 38 1.66 -22.47 -0.99
CA PRO A 38 1.20 -21.29 -1.74
C PRO A 38 -0.31 -21.06 -1.63
N GLU A 39 -1.10 -22.15 -1.59
CA GLU A 39 -2.55 -22.05 -1.39
C GLU A 39 -2.93 -21.49 -0.01
N HIS A 40 -2.22 -21.90 1.04
CA HIS A 40 -2.50 -21.43 2.40
C HIS A 40 -2.17 -19.95 2.52
N ARG A 41 -1.06 -19.52 1.90
CA ARG A 41 -0.66 -18.10 1.84
C ARG A 41 -1.72 -17.25 1.16
N LEU A 42 -2.17 -17.64 -0.04
CA LEU A 42 -3.22 -16.92 -0.76
C LEU A 42 -4.53 -16.85 0.06
N LYS A 43 -4.96 -17.98 0.63
CA LYS A 43 -6.20 -18.06 1.41
C LYS A 43 -6.10 -17.29 2.74
N PHE A 44 -4.94 -17.27 3.38
CA PHE A 44 -4.66 -16.52 4.61
C PHE A 44 -4.79 -15.01 4.38
N PHE A 45 -4.11 -14.47 3.37
CA PHE A 45 -4.23 -13.03 3.07
C PHE A 45 -5.60 -12.65 2.52
N SER A 46 -6.27 -13.55 1.80
CA SER A 46 -7.67 -13.35 1.39
C SER A 46 -8.62 -13.28 2.59
N LEU A 47 -8.41 -14.14 3.60
CA LEU A 47 -9.18 -14.10 4.85
C LEU A 47 -8.94 -12.78 5.60
N LEU A 48 -7.68 -12.38 5.75
CA LEU A 48 -7.35 -11.13 6.44
C LEU A 48 -7.95 -9.91 5.76
N ARG A 49 -7.87 -9.87 4.42
CA ARG A 49 -8.52 -8.82 3.65
C ARG A 49 -10.02 -8.81 3.88
N ALA A 50 -10.69 -9.96 3.82
CA ALA A 50 -12.12 -10.03 4.09
C ALA A 50 -12.49 -9.56 5.51
N ILE A 51 -11.67 -9.87 6.52
CA ILE A 51 -11.87 -9.40 7.89
C ILE A 51 -11.68 -7.88 7.97
N ALA A 52 -10.64 -7.32 7.34
CA ALA A 52 -10.44 -5.87 7.29
C ALA A 52 -11.58 -5.14 6.56
N THR A 53 -12.10 -5.70 5.46
CA THR A 53 -13.22 -5.10 4.71
C THR A 53 -14.55 -5.16 5.44
N PHE A 54 -14.85 -6.31 6.05
CA PHE A 54 -16.21 -6.62 6.48
C PHE A 54 -16.38 -6.67 7.99
N CYS A 55 -15.30 -6.88 8.73
CA CYS A 55 -15.29 -7.11 10.17
C CYS A 55 -14.23 -6.24 10.89
N PHE A 56 -13.91 -5.05 10.36
CA PHE A 56 -12.98 -4.11 10.98
C PHE A 56 -13.25 -3.83 12.48
N PRO A 57 -14.52 -3.73 12.96
CA PRO A 57 -14.79 -3.56 14.39
C PRO A 57 -14.30 -4.72 15.28
N ALA A 58 -14.08 -5.91 14.73
CA ALA A 58 -13.45 -7.01 15.45
C ALA A 58 -11.92 -6.89 15.39
N LEU A 59 -11.37 -6.50 14.24
CA LEU A 59 -9.93 -6.30 14.06
C LEU A 59 -9.40 -5.20 15.00
N ILE A 60 -10.13 -4.09 15.15
CA ILE A 60 -9.71 -2.97 16.00
C ILE A 60 -9.72 -3.30 17.50
N LYS A 61 -10.41 -4.37 17.91
CA LYS A 61 -10.45 -4.87 19.28
C LYS A 61 -9.33 -5.86 19.58
N LEU A 62 -8.51 -6.23 18.60
CA LEU A 62 -7.40 -7.15 18.81
C LEU A 62 -6.40 -6.53 19.81
N PRO A 63 -5.82 -7.34 20.71
CA PRO A 63 -4.72 -6.91 21.56
C PRO A 63 -3.53 -6.40 20.72
N SER A 64 -2.76 -5.44 21.24
CA SER A 64 -1.64 -4.83 20.50
C SER A 64 -0.63 -5.85 19.94
N GLN A 65 -0.40 -6.95 20.66
CA GLN A 65 0.48 -8.02 20.19
C GLN A 65 -0.08 -8.73 18.95
N GLN A 66 -1.40 -8.99 18.91
CA GLN A 66 -2.04 -9.61 17.75
C GLN A 66 -2.12 -8.65 16.56
N LEU A 67 -2.43 -7.37 16.81
CA LEU A 67 -2.40 -6.34 15.76
C LEU A 67 -1.00 -6.19 15.17
N LYS A 68 0.05 -6.27 15.99
CA LYS A 68 1.44 -6.29 15.50
C LYS A 68 1.67 -7.46 14.55
N LEU A 69 1.23 -8.67 14.90
CA LEU A 69 1.39 -9.84 14.02
C LEU A 69 0.62 -9.66 12.70
N VAL A 70 -0.55 -9.04 12.72
CA VAL A 70 -1.27 -8.63 11.50
C VAL A 70 -0.41 -7.69 10.65
N MET A 71 0.13 -6.61 11.23
CA MET A 71 0.98 -5.67 10.51
C MET A 71 2.26 -6.32 9.96
N ASP A 72 2.93 -7.15 10.76
CA ASP A 72 4.12 -7.90 10.33
C ASP A 72 3.78 -8.83 9.14
N SER A 73 2.62 -9.51 9.18
CA SER A 73 2.17 -10.37 8.07
C SER A 73 1.88 -9.58 6.79
N ILE A 74 1.34 -8.36 6.91
CA ILE A 74 1.07 -7.46 5.77
C ILE A 74 2.39 -7.02 5.14
N ILE A 75 3.37 -6.64 5.97
CA ILE A 75 4.72 -6.28 5.53
C ILE A 75 5.39 -7.44 4.80
N TRP A 76 5.30 -8.63 5.37
CA TRP A 76 5.80 -9.84 4.73
C TRP A 76 5.13 -10.09 3.37
N ALA A 77 3.82 -9.90 3.26
CA ALA A 77 3.08 -10.10 2.02
C ALA A 77 3.51 -9.14 0.92
N PHE A 78 3.59 -7.83 1.18
CA PHE A 78 3.95 -6.88 0.13
C PHE A 78 5.43 -6.92 -0.26
N ARG A 79 6.30 -7.53 0.57
CA ARG A 79 7.69 -7.86 0.22
C ARG A 79 7.82 -9.13 -0.63
N HIS A 80 6.74 -9.89 -0.81
CA HIS A 80 6.77 -11.16 -1.53
C HIS A 80 7.09 -10.96 -3.02
N THR A 81 7.78 -11.93 -3.62
CA THR A 81 8.14 -11.92 -5.04
C THR A 81 6.96 -12.29 -5.95
N GLU A 82 6.11 -13.22 -5.51
CA GLU A 82 4.83 -13.48 -6.17
C GLU A 82 3.89 -12.26 -6.15
N ARG A 83 3.62 -11.73 -7.34
CA ARG A 83 2.78 -10.56 -7.59
C ARG A 83 1.43 -10.60 -6.87
N ASN A 84 0.71 -11.71 -6.92
CA ASN A 84 -0.64 -11.80 -6.35
C ASN A 84 -0.65 -11.61 -4.82
N ILE A 85 0.37 -12.15 -4.14
CA ILE A 85 0.51 -11.99 -2.69
C ILE A 85 0.92 -10.56 -2.35
N ALA A 86 1.86 -10.00 -3.11
CA ALA A 86 2.29 -8.63 -2.91
C ALA A 86 1.14 -7.62 -3.11
N GLU A 87 0.39 -7.74 -4.20
CA GLU A 87 -0.78 -6.91 -4.46
C GLU A 87 -1.87 -7.10 -3.40
N THR A 88 -2.10 -8.33 -2.93
CA THR A 88 -3.07 -8.57 -1.85
C THR A 88 -2.63 -7.88 -0.55
N GLY A 89 -1.34 -7.96 -0.21
CA GLY A 89 -0.76 -7.28 0.96
C GLY A 89 -0.91 -5.75 0.89
N LEU A 90 -0.59 -5.13 -0.25
CA LEU A 90 -0.73 -3.69 -0.44
C LEU A 90 -2.19 -3.21 -0.42
N ASN A 91 -3.10 -3.98 -1.02
CA ASN A 91 -4.53 -3.66 -0.96
C ASN A 91 -5.07 -3.75 0.48
N LEU A 92 -4.67 -4.79 1.22
CA LEU A 92 -5.02 -4.95 2.63
C LEU A 92 -4.46 -3.79 3.47
N LEU A 93 -3.22 -3.37 3.24
CA LEU A 93 -2.63 -2.22 3.90
C LEU A 93 -3.42 -0.93 3.63
N LEU A 94 -3.75 -0.65 2.37
CA LEU A 94 -4.56 0.53 2.00
C LEU A 94 -5.93 0.55 2.69
N GLU A 95 -6.56 -0.61 2.81
CA GLU A 95 -7.84 -0.75 3.48
C GLU A 95 -7.72 -0.52 4.99
N MET A 96 -6.69 -1.10 5.62
CA MET A 96 -6.36 -0.87 7.02
C MET A 96 -6.13 0.61 7.31
N LEU A 97 -5.31 1.28 6.49
CA LEU A 97 -5.02 2.71 6.61
C LEU A 97 -6.30 3.56 6.59
N LYS A 98 -7.18 3.33 5.60
CA LYS A 98 -8.46 4.06 5.46
C LYS A 98 -9.40 3.79 6.64
N ASN A 99 -9.47 2.56 7.11
CA ASN A 99 -10.33 2.19 8.22
C ASN A 99 -9.84 2.78 9.56
N PHE A 100 -8.53 2.74 9.84
CA PHE A 100 -7.95 3.32 11.05
C PHE A 100 -8.05 4.85 11.07
N GLN A 101 -7.87 5.51 9.92
CA GLN A 101 -8.05 6.97 9.79
C GLN A 101 -9.45 7.42 10.27
N GLN A 102 -10.49 6.62 10.04
CA GLN A 102 -11.87 6.92 10.43
C GLN A 102 -12.25 6.41 11.83
N SER A 103 -11.32 5.81 12.55
CA SER A 103 -11.57 5.14 13.82
C SER A 103 -11.15 5.99 15.03
N ALA A 104 -11.70 5.67 16.20
CA ALA A 104 -11.27 6.27 17.47
C ALA A 104 -9.81 5.94 17.84
N PHE A 105 -9.19 4.96 17.18
CA PHE A 105 -7.83 4.50 17.42
C PHE A 105 -6.82 5.07 16.39
N CYS A 106 -7.22 6.08 15.60
CA CYS A 106 -6.41 6.71 14.57
C CYS A 106 -5.00 7.10 15.08
N ASN A 107 -4.92 7.96 16.10
CA ASN A 107 -3.63 8.40 16.66
C ASN A 107 -2.81 7.23 17.19
N GLN A 108 -3.41 6.30 17.93
CA GLN A 108 -2.70 5.16 18.49
C GLN A 108 -2.09 4.28 17.39
N PHE A 109 -2.86 3.97 16.35
CA PHE A 109 -2.39 3.15 15.23
C PHE A 109 -1.24 3.84 14.49
N PHE A 110 -1.41 5.10 14.08
CA PHE A 110 -0.40 5.80 13.29
C PHE A 110 0.86 6.14 14.11
N ARG A 111 0.73 6.41 15.41
CA ARG A 111 1.90 6.54 16.29
C ARG A 111 2.75 5.27 16.33
N SER A 112 2.12 4.09 16.27
CA SER A 112 2.85 2.81 16.28
C SER A 112 3.41 2.41 14.92
N TYR A 113 2.69 2.68 13.83
CA TYR A 113 2.98 2.05 12.54
C TYR A 113 3.30 3.00 11.39
N PHE A 114 3.06 4.31 11.50
CA PHE A 114 3.23 5.24 10.37
C PHE A 114 4.65 5.18 9.79
N ILE A 115 5.66 5.37 10.64
CA ILE A 115 7.07 5.42 10.23
C ILE A 115 7.54 4.06 9.70
N GLN A 116 7.11 2.96 10.34
CA GLN A 116 7.41 1.61 9.86
C GLN A 116 6.82 1.39 8.45
N ILE A 117 5.55 1.76 8.24
CA ILE A 117 4.90 1.59 6.93
C ILE A 117 5.61 2.42 5.87
N GLU A 118 5.92 3.69 6.14
CA GLU A 118 6.63 4.55 5.20
C GLU A 118 7.99 3.95 4.81
N GLN A 119 8.79 3.55 5.80
CA GLN A 119 10.11 2.95 5.59
C GLN A 119 10.03 1.67 4.75
N GLU A 120 9.10 0.78 5.08
CA GLU A 120 8.92 -0.50 4.40
C GLU A 120 8.42 -0.33 2.96
N ILE A 121 7.53 0.64 2.71
CA ILE A 121 7.05 0.93 1.36
C ILE A 121 8.16 1.53 0.50
N PHE A 122 8.95 2.48 1.03
CA PHE A 122 10.12 2.96 0.29
C PHE A 122 11.11 1.83 0.03
N ALA A 123 11.45 1.01 1.01
CA ALA A 123 12.40 -0.10 0.82
C ALA A 123 11.99 -1.06 -0.31
N VAL A 124 10.69 -1.36 -0.45
CA VAL A 124 10.18 -2.23 -1.53
C VAL A 124 10.07 -1.46 -2.85
N LEU A 125 9.66 -0.20 -2.82
CA LEU A 125 9.56 0.65 -4.01
C LEU A 125 10.91 0.86 -4.71
N THR A 126 12.00 0.82 -3.93
CA THR A 126 13.38 0.90 -4.43
C THR A 126 13.96 -0.46 -4.80
N ASP A 127 13.25 -1.56 -4.54
CA ASP A 127 13.63 -2.88 -5.02
C ASP A 127 13.16 -3.09 -6.47
N THR A 128 14.11 -3.46 -7.32
CA THR A 128 13.88 -3.67 -8.75
C THR A 128 12.98 -4.87 -9.06
N PHE A 129 12.74 -5.77 -8.09
CA PHE A 129 11.83 -6.92 -8.24
C PHE A 129 10.35 -6.57 -8.07
N HIS A 130 10.01 -5.44 -7.44
CA HIS A 130 8.62 -5.14 -7.04
C HIS A 130 7.95 -4.08 -7.92
N LYS A 131 8.52 -3.78 -9.10
CA LYS A 131 7.94 -2.85 -10.08
C LYS A 131 6.46 -3.12 -10.41
N PRO A 132 5.96 -4.38 -10.51
CA PRO A 132 4.53 -4.62 -10.76
C PRO A 132 3.60 -4.03 -9.69
N GLY A 133 4.07 -3.85 -8.46
CA GLY A 133 3.33 -3.24 -7.35
C GLY A 133 3.34 -1.70 -7.32
N PHE A 134 4.05 -1.05 -8.26
CA PHE A 134 4.34 0.39 -8.24
C PHE A 134 3.11 1.27 -7.93
N LYS A 135 2.01 1.03 -8.64
CA LYS A 135 0.75 1.78 -8.44
C LYS A 135 0.28 1.74 -6.98
N LEU A 136 0.29 0.57 -6.35
CA LEU A 136 -0.23 0.41 -5.00
C LEU A 136 0.73 1.01 -3.96
N HIS A 137 2.05 0.91 -4.16
CA HIS A 137 3.03 1.60 -3.32
C HIS A 137 2.83 3.12 -3.34
N VAL A 138 2.65 3.70 -4.54
CA VAL A 138 2.38 5.13 -4.72
C VAL A 138 1.10 5.53 -3.98
N LEU A 139 0.02 4.75 -4.08
CA LEU A 139 -1.23 5.03 -3.36
C LEU A 139 -1.06 4.99 -1.85
N VAL A 140 -0.24 4.07 -1.32
CA VAL A 140 0.06 4.00 0.13
C VAL A 140 0.82 5.27 0.56
N LEU A 141 1.88 5.63 -0.15
CA LEU A 141 2.65 6.84 0.16
C LEU A 141 1.79 8.10 0.07
N GLN A 142 0.98 8.23 -0.98
CA GLN A 142 0.08 9.37 -1.14
C GLN A 142 -0.90 9.48 0.02
N HIS A 143 -1.46 8.35 0.47
CA HIS A 143 -2.35 8.32 1.62
C HIS A 143 -1.65 8.84 2.89
N LEU A 144 -0.43 8.37 3.18
CA LEU A 144 0.34 8.82 4.35
C LEU A 144 0.67 10.33 4.29
N PHE A 145 1.07 10.83 3.12
CA PHE A 145 1.42 12.24 2.92
C PHE A 145 0.19 13.15 3.00
N CYS A 146 -0.98 12.70 2.54
CA CYS A 146 -2.23 13.41 2.75
C CYS A 146 -2.65 13.40 4.23
N LEU A 147 -2.46 12.28 4.92
CA LEU A 147 -2.91 12.10 6.30
C LEU A 147 -2.26 13.09 7.27
N VAL A 148 -0.95 13.33 7.16
CA VAL A 148 -0.22 14.25 8.06
C VAL A 148 -0.63 15.71 7.91
N GLU A 149 -1.24 16.07 6.78
CA GLU A 149 -1.77 17.42 6.47
C GLU A 149 -3.29 17.52 6.65
N SER A 150 -3.98 16.40 6.90
CA SER A 150 -5.45 16.34 6.97
C SER A 150 -6.05 16.88 8.27
N GLY A 151 -5.23 17.06 9.31
CA GLY A 151 -5.68 17.35 10.67
C GLY A 151 -6.22 16.15 11.45
N ALA A 152 -6.25 14.94 10.86
CA ALA A 152 -6.71 13.73 11.54
C ALA A 152 -5.73 13.23 12.62
N LEU A 153 -4.43 13.50 12.46
CA LEU A 153 -3.39 13.14 13.41
C LEU A 153 -3.12 14.30 14.37
N THR A 154 -3.66 14.18 15.58
CA THR A 154 -3.58 15.21 16.63
C THR A 154 -2.47 14.93 17.65
N GLU A 155 -1.93 13.72 17.67
CA GLU A 155 -0.80 13.33 18.51
C GLU A 155 0.51 13.30 17.72
N PRO A 156 1.68 13.54 18.36
CA PRO A 156 2.98 13.44 17.71
C PRO A 156 3.27 12.01 17.21
N LEU A 157 3.78 11.92 15.97
CA LEU A 157 4.29 10.67 15.39
C LEU A 157 5.71 10.30 15.87
N TRP A 158 6.37 11.20 16.59
CA TRP A 158 7.72 10.99 17.13
C TRP A 158 7.69 10.82 18.65
N ASP A 159 8.74 10.22 19.20
CA ASP A 159 8.94 10.23 20.65
C ASP A 159 9.51 11.58 21.09
N THR A 160 8.67 12.39 21.74
CA THR A 160 9.01 13.72 22.25
C THR A 160 10.18 13.72 23.24
N ALA A 161 10.49 12.58 23.87
CA ALA A 161 11.62 12.46 24.79
C ALA A 161 12.97 12.28 24.08
N THR A 162 12.97 11.87 22.81
CA THR A 162 14.19 11.50 22.06
C THR A 162 14.73 12.61 21.16
N VAL A 163 13.92 13.63 20.87
CA VAL A 163 14.33 14.74 20.01
C VAL A 163 14.75 15.97 20.82
N PRO A 164 15.90 16.59 20.49
CA PRO A 164 16.42 17.75 21.22
C PRO A 164 15.58 19.01 21.03
N TYR A 165 14.84 19.12 19.93
CA TYR A 165 13.92 20.22 19.65
C TYR A 165 12.58 19.66 19.16
N PRO A 166 11.45 20.19 19.64
CA PRO A 166 10.13 19.72 19.22
C PRO A 166 9.84 20.13 17.78
N TYR A 167 9.28 19.21 16.98
CA TYR A 167 8.74 19.53 15.67
C TYR A 167 7.46 20.37 15.81
N PRO A 168 7.19 21.29 14.88
CA PRO A 168 5.98 22.12 14.94
C PRO A 168 4.70 21.32 14.64
N ASN A 169 4.78 20.26 13.84
CA ASN A 169 3.66 19.38 13.51
C ASN A 169 4.16 18.05 12.89
N ASN A 170 3.24 17.12 12.65
CA ASN A 170 3.52 15.82 12.04
C ASN A 170 4.09 15.91 10.61
N ALA A 171 3.63 16.87 9.80
CA ALA A 171 4.13 17.04 8.44
C ALA A 171 5.61 17.46 8.41
N ALA A 172 6.04 18.34 9.31
CA ALA A 172 7.43 18.75 9.44
C ALA A 172 8.33 17.58 9.88
N PHE A 173 7.88 16.79 10.85
CA PHE A 173 8.59 15.59 11.28
C PHE A 173 8.75 14.57 10.15
N VAL A 174 7.64 14.20 9.49
CA VAL A 174 7.66 13.20 8.42
C VAL A 174 8.52 13.68 7.27
N ARG A 175 8.40 14.95 6.83
CA ARG A 175 9.27 15.51 5.78
C ARG A 175 10.75 15.34 6.09
N GLU A 176 11.19 15.71 7.30
CA GLU A 176 12.59 15.57 7.69
C GLU A 176 13.02 14.10 7.76
N TYR A 177 12.15 13.23 8.29
CA TYR A 177 12.37 11.79 8.34
C TYR A 177 12.54 11.19 6.94
N THR A 178 11.63 11.49 6.00
CA THR A 178 11.70 11.01 4.61
C THR A 178 12.99 11.46 3.93
N ILE A 179 13.39 12.73 4.09
CA ILE A 179 14.65 13.24 3.52
C ILE A 179 15.85 12.46 4.07
N LYS A 180 15.90 12.23 5.38
CA LYS A 180 16.98 11.45 6.02
C LYS A 180 17.02 10.01 5.52
N LEU A 181 15.85 9.36 5.48
CA LEU A 181 15.70 7.98 5.00
C LEU A 181 16.25 7.87 3.56
N LEU A 182 15.72 8.66 2.63
CA LEU A 182 16.10 8.58 1.23
C LEU A 182 17.54 9.01 0.97
N SER A 183 18.06 10.01 1.70
CA SER A 183 19.48 10.38 1.60
C SER A 183 20.41 9.24 1.99
N SER A 184 19.99 8.39 2.94
CA SER A 184 20.74 7.21 3.35
C SER A 184 20.61 6.04 2.37
N SER A 185 19.43 5.87 1.77
CA SER A 185 19.14 4.80 0.81
C SER A 185 19.72 5.07 -0.58
N PHE A 186 19.90 6.34 -0.97
CA PHE A 186 20.38 6.75 -2.29
C PHE A 186 21.66 7.59 -2.21
N PRO A 187 22.82 6.96 -1.90
CA PRO A 187 24.07 7.70 -1.71
C PRO A 187 24.59 8.40 -2.98
N ASN A 188 24.01 8.08 -4.15
CA ASN A 188 24.35 8.70 -5.42
C ASN A 188 23.55 9.98 -5.72
N MET A 189 22.51 10.27 -4.93
CA MET A 189 21.73 11.50 -5.04
C MET A 189 22.22 12.50 -3.99
N THR A 190 22.33 13.76 -4.38
CA THR A 190 22.67 14.83 -3.45
C THR A 190 21.53 15.10 -2.48
N ALA A 191 21.85 15.60 -1.30
CA ALA A 191 20.83 15.99 -0.31
C ALA A 191 19.84 17.03 -0.87
N ALA A 192 20.29 17.89 -1.81
CA ALA A 192 19.45 18.86 -2.47
C ALA A 192 18.42 18.21 -3.41
N GLU A 193 18.83 17.22 -4.21
CA GLU A 193 17.93 16.45 -5.10
C GLU A 193 16.88 15.68 -4.29
N VAL A 194 17.30 15.00 -3.21
CA VAL A 194 16.37 14.27 -2.32
C VAL A 194 15.39 15.26 -1.66
N THR A 195 15.86 16.41 -1.20
CA THR A 195 15.00 17.44 -0.59
C THR A 195 13.99 17.98 -1.60
N GLN A 196 14.41 18.25 -2.84
CA GLN A 196 13.52 18.71 -3.91
C GLN A 196 12.47 17.65 -4.23
N PHE A 197 12.87 16.38 -4.33
CA PHE A 197 11.94 15.28 -4.54
C PHE A 197 10.87 15.20 -3.44
N VAL A 198 11.28 15.19 -2.16
CA VAL A 198 10.34 15.10 -1.04
C VAL A 198 9.41 16.31 -1.01
N ASN A 199 9.91 17.53 -1.26
CA ASN A 199 9.06 18.71 -1.37
C ASN A 199 8.04 18.59 -2.51
N GLY A 200 8.46 18.07 -3.67
CA GLY A 200 7.58 17.78 -4.79
C GLY A 200 6.45 16.80 -4.44
N LEU A 201 6.72 15.78 -3.60
CA LEU A 201 5.67 14.88 -3.10
C LEU A 201 4.63 15.61 -2.23
N TYR A 202 5.06 16.54 -1.38
CA TYR A 202 4.12 17.34 -0.58
C TYR A 202 3.29 18.28 -1.45
N GLU A 203 3.88 18.91 -2.47
CA GLU A 203 3.18 19.80 -3.40
C GLU A 203 2.14 19.06 -4.24
N SER A 204 2.48 17.86 -4.74
CA SER A 204 1.59 17.07 -5.58
C SER A 204 0.70 16.08 -4.81
N ARG A 205 0.71 16.05 -3.47
CA ARG A 205 -0.03 15.05 -2.67
C ARG A 205 -1.53 14.92 -3.02
N ASN A 206 -2.16 16.01 -3.45
CA ASN A 206 -3.58 16.04 -3.84
C ASN A 206 -3.83 15.72 -5.33
N ASP A 207 -2.76 15.57 -6.12
CA ASP A 207 -2.79 15.19 -7.53
C ASP A 207 -2.15 13.79 -7.69
N PRO A 208 -2.95 12.72 -7.77
CA PRO A 208 -2.44 11.36 -7.91
C PRO A 208 -1.54 11.16 -9.13
N SER A 209 -1.80 11.88 -10.24
CA SER A 209 -1.01 11.72 -11.46
C SER A 209 0.38 12.35 -11.28
N GLU A 210 0.44 13.59 -10.78
CA GLU A 210 1.72 14.27 -10.57
C GLU A 210 2.51 13.64 -9.41
N PHE A 211 1.84 13.19 -8.35
CA PHE A 211 2.48 12.46 -7.25
C PHE A 211 3.15 11.17 -7.74
N LYS A 212 2.43 10.37 -8.53
CA LYS A 212 2.97 9.15 -9.14
C LYS A 212 4.14 9.44 -10.06
N LYS A 213 4.03 10.49 -10.88
CA LYS A 213 5.09 10.91 -11.80
C LYS A 213 6.35 11.33 -11.05
N ASN A 214 6.24 12.14 -9.99
CA ASN A 214 7.39 12.54 -9.16
C ASN A 214 8.13 11.32 -8.59
N ILE A 215 7.41 10.32 -8.08
CA ILE A 215 8.02 9.07 -7.61
C ILE A 215 8.71 8.32 -8.75
N ARG A 216 8.05 8.20 -9.90
CA ARG A 216 8.63 7.51 -11.06
C ARG A 216 9.93 8.17 -11.51
N ASP A 217 9.92 9.49 -11.67
CA ASP A 217 11.08 10.24 -12.15
C ASP A 217 12.25 10.10 -11.17
N PHE A 218 11.99 10.14 -9.87
CA PHE A 218 12.98 9.87 -8.84
C PHE A 218 13.57 8.46 -8.93
N LEU A 219 12.72 7.42 -9.09
CA LEU A 219 13.20 6.05 -9.28
C LEU A 219 14.07 5.95 -10.53
N VAL A 220 13.62 6.46 -11.67
CA VAL A 220 14.38 6.40 -12.95
C VAL A 220 15.72 7.13 -12.87
N GLN A 221 15.79 8.23 -12.11
CA GLN A 221 17.04 8.96 -11.87
C GLN A 221 18.01 8.18 -10.96
N SER A 222 17.52 7.27 -10.14
CA SER A 222 18.37 6.40 -9.33
C SER A 222 19.17 5.44 -10.23
N LYS A 223 20.44 5.21 -9.90
CA LYS A 223 21.33 4.34 -10.69
C LYS A 223 20.80 2.90 -10.84
N GLU A 224 20.06 2.42 -9.86
CA GLU A 224 19.54 1.05 -9.83
C GLU A 224 18.47 0.82 -10.90
N PHE A 225 17.69 1.85 -11.24
CA PHE A 225 16.62 1.77 -12.23
C PHE A 225 16.99 2.38 -13.58
N SER A 226 17.99 3.26 -13.65
CA SER A 226 18.37 3.92 -14.92
C SER A 226 18.88 2.93 -15.98
N ALA A 227 19.39 1.77 -15.55
CA ALA A 227 19.91 0.72 -16.43
C ALA A 227 18.89 -0.40 -16.75
N GLN A 228 17.64 -0.30 -16.28
CA GLN A 228 16.65 -1.40 -16.35
C GLN A 228 15.48 -1.11 -17.30
N ASP A 229 14.76 -2.18 -17.71
CA ASP A 229 13.43 -2.02 -18.33
C ASP A 229 12.44 -1.52 -17.27
N ASN A 230 11.83 -0.37 -17.54
CA ASN A 230 10.94 0.34 -16.61
C ASN A 230 9.48 0.34 -17.05
N LYS A 231 9.09 -0.49 -18.03
CA LYS A 231 7.70 -0.60 -18.53
C LYS A 231 6.66 -0.80 -17.43
N ASP A 232 6.98 -1.57 -16.39
CA ASP A 232 6.05 -1.83 -15.29
C ASP A 232 5.66 -0.56 -14.52
N LEU A 233 6.54 0.46 -14.47
CA LEU A 233 6.24 1.75 -13.86
C LEU A 233 5.18 2.56 -14.63
N TYR A 234 4.93 2.20 -15.90
CA TYR A 234 3.98 2.83 -16.82
C TYR A 234 2.77 1.93 -17.15
N ALA A 235 2.63 0.78 -16.47
CA ALA A 235 1.63 -0.23 -16.81
C ALA A 235 0.18 0.30 -16.77
N GLU A 236 -0.12 1.20 -15.83
CA GLU A 236 -1.44 1.83 -15.70
C GLU A 236 -1.71 2.83 -16.83
N GLU A 237 -0.74 3.67 -17.18
CA GLU A 237 -0.85 4.61 -18.29
C GLU A 237 -1.06 3.87 -19.61
N ALA A 238 -0.31 2.79 -19.83
CA ALA A 238 -0.45 1.94 -21.01
C ALA A 238 -1.80 1.20 -21.06
N ALA A 239 -2.38 0.86 -19.90
CA ALA A 239 -3.72 0.27 -19.84
C ALA A 239 -4.81 1.32 -20.13
N ALA A 240 -4.68 2.53 -19.58
CA ALA A 240 -5.61 3.64 -19.82
C ALA A 240 -5.61 4.08 -21.29
N GLN A 241 -4.44 4.17 -21.92
CA GLN A 241 -4.32 4.48 -23.35
C GLN A 241 -4.99 3.42 -24.23
N ARG A 242 -4.74 2.12 -23.95
CA ARG A 242 -5.38 1.02 -24.68
C ARG A 242 -6.90 1.04 -24.56
N GLU A 243 -7.41 1.37 -23.37
CA GLU A 243 -8.85 1.48 -23.16
C GLU A 243 -9.44 2.71 -23.88
N GLN A 244 -8.75 3.85 -23.87
CA GLN A 244 -9.17 5.03 -24.61
C GLN A 244 -9.16 4.81 -26.13
N GLU A 245 -8.15 4.13 -26.65
CA GLU A 245 -8.07 3.73 -28.06
C GLU A 245 -9.20 2.76 -28.42
N ARG A 246 -9.47 1.77 -27.56
CA ARG A 246 -10.62 0.86 -27.71
C ARG A 246 -11.94 1.63 -27.78
N GLN A 247 -12.20 2.52 -26.84
CA GLN A 247 -13.42 3.34 -26.82
C GLN A 247 -13.54 4.21 -28.08
N ARG A 248 -12.42 4.76 -28.56
CA ARG A 248 -12.39 5.51 -29.82
C ARG A 248 -12.72 4.61 -31.02
N MET A 249 -12.18 3.40 -31.10
CA MET A 249 -12.51 2.46 -32.18
C MET A 249 -13.99 2.07 -32.17
N LEU A 250 -14.57 1.82 -30.99
CA LEU A 250 -16.01 1.53 -30.83
C LEU A 250 -16.90 2.71 -31.24
N SER A 251 -16.42 3.95 -31.12
CA SER A 251 -17.18 5.15 -31.49
C SER A 251 -17.22 5.43 -33.01
N ILE A 252 -16.40 4.73 -33.82
CA ILE A 252 -16.35 4.91 -35.28
C ILE A 252 -17.12 3.76 -35.95
N PRO A 253 -18.30 4.02 -36.56
CA PRO A 253 -19.09 2.98 -37.22
C PRO A 253 -18.29 2.25 -38.31
N GLY A 254 -18.26 0.91 -38.25
CA GLY A 254 -17.61 0.04 -39.24
C GLY A 254 -16.14 -0.31 -38.97
N LEU A 255 -15.54 0.18 -37.88
CA LEU A 255 -14.14 -0.14 -37.52
C LEU A 255 -13.97 -1.42 -36.68
N VAL A 256 -15.02 -1.83 -35.96
CA VAL A 256 -15.06 -3.04 -35.12
C VAL A 256 -16.03 -4.03 -35.74
N ALA A 257 -15.62 -5.29 -35.86
CA ALA A 257 -16.45 -6.32 -36.50
C ALA A 257 -17.71 -6.60 -35.65
N PRO A 258 -18.91 -6.76 -36.23
CA PRO A 258 -20.15 -6.96 -35.48
C PRO A 258 -20.14 -8.14 -34.50
N ASN A 259 -19.34 -9.17 -34.77
CA ASN A 259 -19.20 -10.34 -33.89
C ASN A 259 -18.43 -10.02 -32.60
N GLU A 260 -17.45 -9.11 -32.66
CA GLU A 260 -16.67 -8.69 -31.49
C GLU A 260 -17.49 -7.80 -30.54
N ILE A 261 -18.54 -7.15 -31.06
CA ILE A 261 -19.49 -6.33 -30.29
C ILE A 261 -20.51 -7.22 -29.54
N GLN A 262 -20.84 -8.39 -30.08
CA GLN A 262 -21.86 -9.29 -29.52
C GLN A 262 -21.34 -10.19 -28.40
N ASP A 263 -20.10 -10.68 -28.49
CA ASP A 263 -19.50 -11.49 -27.42
C ASP A 263 -19.36 -10.69 -26.10
N GLU A 264 -19.21 -9.36 -26.16
CA GLU A 264 -19.06 -8.50 -24.98
C GLU A 264 -20.39 -8.19 -24.24
N MET A 265 -21.54 -8.28 -24.92
CA MET A 265 -22.85 -8.08 -24.26
C MET A 265 -23.27 -9.26 -23.38
N VAL A 266 -22.60 -10.41 -23.52
CA VAL A 266 -22.92 -11.66 -22.81
C VAL A 266 -22.11 -11.80 -21.51
N ASP A 267 -21.00 -11.07 -21.38
CA ASP A 267 -20.05 -11.16 -20.25
C ASP A 267 -20.09 -9.96 -19.27
N SER A 268 -21.09 -9.06 -19.40
CA SER A 268 -21.33 -7.93 -18.47
C SER A 268 -22.34 -8.24 -17.36
#